data_AF-A0A2S9G364-F1
#
_entry.id   AF-A0A2S9G364-F1
#
_cell.length_a   1.000
_cell.length_b   1.000
_cell.length_c   1.000
_cell.angle_alpha   90.00
_cell.angle_beta   90.00
_cell.angle_gamma   90.00
#
_symmetry.space_group_name_H-M   'P 1'
#
loop_
_entity.id
_entity.type
_entity.pdbx_description
1 polymer ?
#
loop_
_entity_poly.entity_id
_entity_poly.type
_entity_poly.pdbx_seq_one_letter_code
_entity_poly.pdbx_strand_id
1 'polypeptide(L)'
;RAVVMLMCGKADVVHDDPVGPVIHSATRSVVVPTVIRLRTFVRVPYRARVPMTRAALMHRDRFRCAYCGAKADTVDHVIPRSRG
;
A
#
# COMPACT_ATOMS: atom_id res chain seq x y z
N ARG A 1 -4.85 -7.14 7.09
CA ARG A 1 -3.48 -6.99 7.65
C ARG A 1 -3.42 -7.04 9.18
N ALA A 2 -4.41 -6.49 9.92
CA ALA A 2 -4.45 -6.53 11.39
C ALA A 2 -4.31 -7.93 12.00
N VAL A 3 -5.05 -8.91 11.48
CA VAL A 3 -5.06 -10.31 11.94
C VAL A 3 -3.67 -10.96 11.87
N VAL A 4 -2.92 -10.69 10.80
CA VAL A 4 -1.54 -11.20 10.65
C VAL A 4 -0.64 -10.62 11.74
N MET A 5 -0.81 -9.35 12.11
CA MET A 5 -0.01 -8.75 13.18
C MET A 5 -0.32 -9.34 14.56
N LEU A 6 -1.59 -9.66 14.83
CA LEU A 6 -1.99 -10.39 16.05
C LEU A 6 -1.41 -11.82 16.07
N MET A 7 -1.55 -12.56 14.97
CA MET A 7 -1.06 -13.94 14.87
C MET A 7 0.46 -14.04 14.98
N CYS A 8 1.19 -13.06 14.46
CA CYS A 8 2.64 -12.96 14.61
C CYS A 8 3.09 -12.37 15.96
N GLY A 9 2.17 -12.08 16.90
CA GLY A 9 2.48 -11.51 18.21
C GLY A 9 3.06 -10.08 18.15
N LYS A 10 2.83 -9.35 17.06
CA LYS A 10 3.34 -7.98 16.85
C LYS A 10 2.40 -6.89 17.36
N ALA A 11 1.15 -7.26 17.63
CA ALA A 11 0.12 -6.35 18.09
C ALA A 11 -0.78 -7.04 19.12
N ASP A 12 -1.39 -6.23 19.99
CA ASP A 12 -2.40 -6.65 20.96
C ASP A 12 -3.75 -6.04 20.59
N VAL A 13 -4.82 -6.76 20.88
CA VAL A 13 -6.19 -6.26 20.72
C VAL A 13 -6.49 -5.29 21.86
N VAL A 14 -6.96 -4.09 21.50
CA VAL A 14 -7.45 -3.11 22.48
C VAL A 14 -8.97 -3.18 22.55
N HIS A 15 -9.61 -3.38 21.41
CA HIS A 15 -11.05 -3.55 21.31
C HIS A 15 -11.38 -4.56 20.21
N ASP A 16 -12.26 -5.48 20.53
CA ASP A 16 -12.95 -6.37 19.61
C ASP A 16 -14.44 -6.05 19.57
N ASP A 17 -15.11 -6.49 18.51
CA ASP A 17 -16.56 -6.46 18.42
C ASP A 17 -17.09 -7.88 18.72
N PRO A 18 -17.76 -8.13 19.86
CA PRO A 18 -18.27 -9.45 20.22
C PRO A 18 -19.32 -10.00 19.24
N VAL A 19 -19.99 -9.13 18.48
CA VAL A 19 -20.97 -9.50 17.44
C VAL A 19 -20.31 -9.49 16.04
N GLY A 20 -19.04 -9.11 16.00
CA GLY A 20 -18.26 -8.99 14.78
C GLY A 20 -17.94 -10.33 14.13
N PRO A 21 -17.47 -10.30 12.87
CA PRO A 21 -17.08 -11.50 12.16
C PRO A 21 -15.93 -12.23 12.87
N VAL A 22 -15.99 -13.56 12.88
CA VAL A 22 -14.95 -14.43 13.43
C VAL A 22 -14.17 -15.06 12.29
N ILE A 23 -12.85 -14.96 12.35
CA ILE A 23 -11.94 -15.61 11.40
C ILE A 23 -11.53 -16.96 11.96
N HIS A 24 -11.72 -17.99 11.15
CA HIS A 24 -11.35 -19.36 11.48
C HIS A 24 -10.11 -19.81 10.70
N SER A 25 -9.30 -20.62 11.36
CA SER A 25 -8.21 -21.40 10.79
C SER A 25 -8.38 -22.85 11.25
N ALA A 26 -7.60 -23.77 10.70
CA ALA A 26 -7.68 -25.19 11.06
C ALA A 26 -7.53 -25.44 12.58
N THR A 27 -6.85 -24.56 13.31
CA THR A 27 -6.55 -24.75 14.74
C THR A 27 -7.02 -23.62 15.65
N ARG A 28 -7.56 -22.51 15.11
CA ARG A 28 -7.85 -21.29 15.89
C ARG A 28 -9.03 -20.51 15.33
N SER A 29 -9.81 -19.90 16.21
CA SER A 29 -10.78 -18.85 15.90
C SER A 29 -10.34 -17.53 16.51
N VAL A 30 -10.50 -16.43 15.77
CA VAL A 30 -10.10 -15.08 16.20
C VAL A 30 -11.19 -14.10 15.80
N VAL A 31 -11.74 -13.37 16.77
CA VAL A 31 -12.67 -12.26 16.51
C VAL A 31 -11.92 -11.14 15.77
N VAL A 32 -12.53 -10.56 14.74
CA VAL A 32 -11.88 -9.46 14.02
C VAL A 32 -11.71 -8.26 14.96
N PRO A 33 -10.47 -7.79 15.19
CA PRO A 33 -10.26 -6.65 16.06
C PRO A 33 -10.70 -5.36 15.37
N THR A 34 -11.34 -4.47 16.12
CA THR A 34 -11.67 -3.12 15.65
C THR A 34 -10.49 -2.16 15.89
N VAL A 35 -9.80 -2.33 17.02
CA VAL A 35 -8.64 -1.53 17.41
C VAL A 35 -7.51 -2.42 17.91
N ILE A 36 -6.31 -2.23 17.34
CA ILE A 36 -5.09 -2.92 17.77
C ILE A 36 -4.00 -1.92 18.16
N ARG A 37 -3.17 -2.30 19.12
CA ARG A 37 -1.96 -1.57 19.52
C ARG A 37 -0.74 -2.36 19.11
N LEU A 38 0.20 -1.73 18.39
CA LEU A 38 1.49 -2.35 18.08
C LEU A 38 2.36 -2.42 19.34
N ARG A 39 3.03 -3.55 19.56
CA ARG A 39 3.96 -3.70 20.70
C ARG A 39 5.24 -2.89 20.54
N THR A 40 5.61 -2.60 19.30
CA THR A 40 6.80 -1.83 18.96
C THR A 40 6.38 -0.64 18.12
N PHE A 41 6.87 0.53 18.47
CA PHE A 41 6.65 1.73 17.68
C PHE A 41 7.37 1.59 16.33
N VAL A 42 6.61 1.50 15.25
CA VAL A 42 7.16 1.55 13.89
C VAL A 42 7.12 3.00 13.43
N ARG A 43 8.27 3.68 13.47
CA ARG A 43 8.42 4.97 12.81
C ARG A 43 8.32 4.73 11.31
N VAL A 44 7.15 4.94 10.73
CA VAL A 44 7.00 4.98 9.27
C VAL A 44 7.50 6.37 8.85
N PRO A 45 8.70 6.51 8.26
CA PRO A 45 9.11 7.80 7.75
C PRO A 45 8.07 8.22 6.71
N TYR A 46 7.50 9.41 6.91
CA TYR A 46 6.64 10.03 5.93
C TYR A 46 7.52 10.36 4.72
N ARG A 47 7.65 9.42 3.80
CA ARG A 47 8.22 9.70 2.49
C ARG A 47 7.13 10.49 1.78
N ALA A 48 7.22 11.81 1.84
CA ALA A 48 6.53 12.68 0.89
C ALA A 48 7.06 12.29 -0.49
N ARG A 49 6.47 11.26 -1.11
CA ARG A 49 6.69 10.99 -2.52
C ARG A 49 6.05 12.18 -3.20
N VAL A 50 6.86 13.08 -3.74
CA VAL A 50 6.36 14.11 -4.66
C VAL A 50 5.57 13.34 -5.72
N PRO A 51 4.24 13.51 -5.77
CA PRO A 51 3.45 12.76 -6.74
C PRO A 51 3.95 13.16 -8.13
N MET A 52 4.35 12.17 -8.92
CA MET A 52 4.73 12.38 -10.32
C MET A 52 3.47 12.70 -11.10
N THR A 53 3.11 13.99 -11.13
CA THR A 53 1.98 14.50 -11.91
C THR A 53 2.30 14.37 -13.39
N ARG A 54 1.26 14.40 -14.25
CA ARG A 54 1.43 14.44 -15.71
C ARG A 54 2.36 15.58 -16.15
N ALA A 55 2.24 16.76 -15.51
CA ALA A 55 3.10 17.89 -15.80
C ALA A 55 4.57 17.62 -15.43
N ALA A 56 4.83 17.01 -14.27
CA ALA A 56 6.18 16.65 -13.84
C ALA A 56 6.81 15.59 -14.76
N LEU A 57 6.05 14.58 -15.18
CA LEU A 57 6.49 13.56 -16.13
C LEU A 57 6.84 14.18 -17.49
N MET A 58 5.97 15.04 -18.02
CA MET A 58 6.21 15.74 -19.28
C MET A 58 7.45 16.63 -19.24
N HIS A 59 7.67 17.34 -18.12
CA HIS A 59 8.87 18.15 -17.93
C HIS A 59 10.14 17.31 -17.85
N ARG A 60 10.10 16.19 -17.10
CA ARG A 60 11.22 15.24 -16.99
C ARG A 60 11.63 14.73 -18.37
N ASP A 61 10.66 14.38 -19.20
CA ASP A 61 10.88 13.80 -20.53
C ASP A 61 11.03 14.86 -21.64
N ARG A 62 11.11 16.15 -21.26
CA ARG A 62 11.24 17.30 -22.18
C ARG A 62 10.18 17.31 -23.29
N PHE A 63 8.97 16.84 -22.97
CA PHE A 63 7.87 16.69 -23.93
C PHE A 63 8.27 15.85 -25.15
N ARG A 64 9.09 14.80 -24.97
CA ARG A 64 9.50 13.88 -26.04
C ARG A 64 8.86 12.51 -25.87
N CYS A 65 8.47 11.92 -26.99
CA CYS A 65 7.90 10.59 -27.08
C CYS A 65 8.96 9.53 -26.78
N ALA A 66 8.67 8.64 -25.83
CA ALA A 66 9.58 7.55 -25.46
C ALA A 66 9.77 6.51 -26.58
N TYR A 67 8.88 6.46 -27.56
CA TYR A 67 8.96 5.51 -28.68
C TYR A 67 9.75 6.07 -29.87
N CYS A 68 9.48 7.32 -30.28
CA CYS A 68 10.03 7.89 -31.52
C CYS A 68 10.79 9.22 -31.33
N GLY A 69 10.80 9.81 -30.14
CA GLY A 69 11.51 11.06 -29.84
C GLY A 69 10.82 12.35 -30.33
N ALA A 70 9.70 12.26 -31.05
CA ALA A 70 8.89 13.41 -31.46
C ALA A 70 8.20 14.09 -30.26
N LYS A 71 7.48 15.20 -30.49
CA LYS A 71 6.73 15.88 -29.43
C LYS A 71 5.69 14.95 -28.80
N ALA A 72 5.65 14.88 -27.47
CA ALA A 72 4.68 14.13 -26.70
C ALA A 72 3.71 15.05 -25.95
N ASP A 73 2.47 14.59 -25.87
CA ASP A 73 1.36 15.21 -25.14
C ASP A 73 0.66 14.21 -24.20
N THR A 74 0.89 12.90 -24.37
CA THR A 74 0.30 11.82 -23.59
C THR A 74 1.34 11.06 -22.75
N VAL A 75 0.88 10.49 -21.63
CA VAL A 75 1.73 9.67 -20.75
C VAL A 75 1.28 8.22 -20.90
N ASP A 76 2.25 7.33 -21.12
CA ASP A 76 2.01 5.90 -21.28
C ASP A 76 3.06 5.06 -20.53
N HIS A 77 2.79 3.78 -20.33
CA HIS A 77 3.69 2.82 -19.69
C HIS A 77 4.63 2.21 -20.73
N VAL A 78 5.84 2.77 -20.83
CA VAL A 78 6.90 2.25 -21.72
C VAL A 78 7.30 0.81 -21.33
N ILE A 79 7.32 0.52 -20.03
CA ILE A 79 7.42 -0.85 -19.51
C ILE A 79 6.01 -1.27 -19.08
N PRO A 80 5.43 -2.32 -19.70
CA PRO A 80 4.08 -2.76 -19.37
C PRO A 80 3.95 -3.08 -17.88
N ARG A 81 2.84 -2.67 -17.26
CA ARG A 81 2.53 -2.99 -15.85
C ARG A 81 2.46 -4.49 -15.56
N SER A 82 2.29 -5.33 -16.57
CA SER A 82 2.32 -6.80 -16.43
C SER A 82 3.73 -7.38 -16.27
N ARG A 83 4.78 -6.59 -16.55
CA ARG A 83 6.18 -7.00 -16.46
C ARG A 83 6.96 -6.22 -15.39
N GLY A 84 6.26 -5.53 -14.48
CA GLY A 84 6.82 -4.73 -13.40
C GLY A 84 5.97 -4.75 -12.14
#